data_AF-M5BMZ4-F1
#
_entry.id   AF-M5BMZ4-F1
#
_cell.length_a   1.000
_cell.length_b   1.000
_cell.length_c   1.000
_cell.angle_alpha   90.00
_cell.angle_beta   90.00
_cell.angle_gamma   90.00
#
_symmetry.space_group_name_H-M   'P 1'
#
loop_
_entity.id
_entity.type
_entity.pdbx_description
1 polymer ?
#
loop_
_entity_poly.entity_id
_entity_poly.type
_entity_poly.pdbx_seq_one_letter_code
_entity_poly.pdbx_strand_id
1 'polypeptide(L)'
;MDESICPTDYETAGVLVDDELHDILVKPLPEGAGLTALFDSCHSGSVLDLPWTYETSGAIKEPDDLQGEAEDEAVAIDAHQKRFKWSPADVISLSGCRDSQTSADAQFGGLPSGALSYAFIRAFAKFPQMTYAQLLKTILNELRGKFDQKPQLSSSHPIDMDMLFVQ
;
A
#
# COMPACT_ATOMS: atom_id res chain seq x y z
N MET A 1 -14.14 -4.62 -9.01
CA MET A 1 -13.16 -5.52 -9.65
C MET A 1 -12.04 -5.54 -8.66
N ASP A 2 -11.83 -6.69 -8.03
CA ASP A 2 -10.92 -6.84 -6.91
C ASP A 2 -9.48 -6.72 -7.40
N GLU A 3 -8.59 -6.16 -6.58
CA GLU A 3 -7.21 -5.96 -6.98
C GLU A 3 -6.51 -7.32 -6.98
N SER A 4 -5.73 -7.61 -8.03
CA SER A 4 -5.08 -8.91 -8.16
C SER A 4 -3.70 -8.81 -8.79
N ILE A 5 -2.81 -9.70 -8.33
CA ILE A 5 -1.53 -9.94 -8.97
C ILE A 5 -1.72 -11.12 -9.93
N CYS A 6 -1.18 -10.98 -11.13
CA CYS A 6 -1.29 -11.97 -12.19
C CYS A 6 0.05 -12.71 -12.34
N PRO A 7 0.17 -13.94 -11.80
CA PRO A 7 1.36 -14.77 -12.00
C PRO A 7 1.60 -15.09 -13.48
N THR A 8 2.80 -15.51 -13.83
CA THR A 8 3.12 -15.87 -15.22
C THR A 8 2.30 -17.04 -15.77
N ASP A 9 1.76 -17.88 -14.90
CA ASP A 9 0.93 -19.06 -15.18
C ASP A 9 -0.55 -18.85 -14.82
N TYR A 10 -1.02 -17.59 -14.76
CA TYR A 10 -2.39 -17.27 -14.36
C TYR A 10 -3.48 -17.96 -15.19
N GLU A 11 -3.20 -18.28 -16.46
CA GLU A 11 -4.13 -19.00 -17.34
C GLU A 11 -4.44 -20.42 -16.82
N THR A 12 -3.52 -21.04 -16.08
CA THR A 12 -3.69 -22.38 -15.52
C THR A 12 -3.86 -22.40 -14.00
N ALA A 13 -3.19 -21.50 -13.28
CA ALA A 13 -3.19 -21.45 -11.82
C ALA A 13 -4.16 -20.41 -11.23
N GLY A 14 -4.67 -19.49 -12.05
CA GLY A 14 -5.49 -18.37 -11.59
C GLY A 14 -4.68 -17.14 -11.17
N VAL A 15 -5.38 -16.09 -10.74
CA VAL A 15 -4.77 -14.85 -10.23
C VAL A 15 -4.72 -14.88 -8.70
N LEU A 16 -3.78 -14.14 -8.12
CA LEU A 16 -3.72 -13.93 -6.67
C LEU A 16 -4.54 -12.69 -6.33
N VAL A 17 -5.67 -12.89 -5.68
CA VAL A 17 -6.54 -11.80 -5.22
C VAL A 17 -6.00 -11.16 -3.93
N ASP A 18 -6.35 -9.90 -3.69
CA ASP A 18 -6.01 -9.12 -2.49
C ASP A 18 -6.26 -9.87 -1.17
N ASP A 19 -7.43 -10.50 -1.01
CA ASP A 19 -7.76 -11.32 0.16
C ASP A 19 -6.77 -12.48 0.39
N GLU A 20 -6.33 -13.13 -0.69
CA GLU A 20 -5.37 -14.24 -0.63
C GLU A 20 -3.97 -13.74 -0.28
N LEU A 21 -3.56 -12.61 -0.85
CA LEU A 21 -2.29 -11.97 -0.52
C LEU A 21 -2.24 -11.53 0.95
N HIS A 22 -3.34 -10.98 1.47
CA HIS A 22 -3.46 -10.63 2.88
C HIS A 22 -3.33 -11.87 3.78
N ASP A 23 -4.05 -12.95 3.46
CA ASP A 23 -4.03 -14.20 4.22
C ASP A 23 -2.64 -14.86 4.24
N ILE A 24 -1.85 -14.69 3.18
CA ILE A 24 -0.50 -15.26 3.06
C ILE A 24 0.58 -14.36 3.69
N LEU A 25 0.49 -13.04 3.49
CA LEU A 25 1.57 -12.11 3.82
C LEU A 25 1.37 -11.36 5.13
N VAL A 26 0.11 -11.10 5.53
CA VAL A 26 -0.21 -10.22 6.67
C VAL A 26 -0.66 -11.04 7.88
N LYS A 27 -1.63 -11.93 7.68
CA LYS A 27 -2.24 -12.73 8.75
C LYS A 27 -1.29 -13.64 9.55
N PRO A 28 -0.25 -14.27 8.96
CA PRO A 28 0.64 -15.14 9.73
C PRO A 28 1.75 -14.38 10.46
N LEU A 29 1.85 -13.06 10.30
CA LEU A 29 2.91 -12.27 10.96
C LEU A 29 2.66 -12.20 12.47
N PRO A 30 3.67 -12.52 13.30
CA PRO A 30 3.55 -12.37 14.75
C PRO A 30 3.57 -10.90 15.16
N GLU A 31 3.11 -10.63 16.38
CA GLU A 31 3.16 -9.29 16.98
C GLU A 31 4.58 -8.70 16.93
N GLY A 32 4.68 -7.45 16.48
CA GLY A 32 5.94 -6.72 16.35
C GLY A 32 6.82 -7.11 15.16
N ALA A 33 6.40 -8.04 14.29
CA ALA A 33 7.05 -8.25 13.01
C ALA A 33 6.80 -7.05 12.08
N GLY A 34 7.83 -6.64 11.34
CA GLY A 34 7.73 -5.56 10.34
C GLY A 34 7.66 -6.13 8.92
N LEU A 35 6.69 -5.66 8.12
CA LEU A 35 6.59 -5.92 6.69
C LEU A 35 6.41 -4.60 5.94
N THR A 36 7.41 -4.23 5.15
CA THR A 36 7.26 -3.16 4.15
C THR A 36 7.10 -3.80 2.77
N ALA A 37 5.95 -3.59 2.14
CA ALA A 37 5.65 -4.04 0.79
C ALA A 37 5.63 -2.86 -0.19
N LEU A 38 6.10 -3.10 -1.41
CA LEU A 38 6.12 -2.11 -2.49
C LEU A 38 5.45 -2.72 -3.73
N PHE A 39 4.34 -2.14 -4.16
CA PHE A 39 3.58 -2.61 -5.31
C PHE A 39 3.66 -1.62 -6.47
N ASP A 40 4.24 -2.07 -7.59
CA ASP A 40 4.40 -1.29 -8.82
C ASP A 40 3.36 -1.65 -9.89
N SER A 41 2.18 -2.11 -9.46
CA SER A 41 1.05 -2.45 -10.33
C SER A 41 0.03 -1.31 -10.38
N CYS A 42 -0.56 -1.05 -11.55
CA CYS A 42 -1.65 -0.07 -11.67
C CYS A 42 -2.93 -0.70 -11.11
N HIS A 43 -3.68 0.02 -10.27
CA HIS A 43 -4.84 -0.48 -9.49
C HIS A 43 -4.44 -1.38 -8.31
N SER A 44 -3.49 -0.90 -7.49
CA SER A 44 -2.95 -1.63 -6.33
C SER A 44 -3.10 -0.88 -4.99
N GLY A 45 -4.06 0.04 -4.89
CA GLY A 45 -4.25 0.87 -3.70
C GLY A 45 -4.61 0.06 -2.45
N SER A 46 -5.23 -1.10 -2.64
CA SER A 46 -5.74 -2.01 -1.62
C SER A 46 -5.20 -3.45 -1.71
N VAL A 47 -4.07 -3.73 -2.37
CA VAL A 47 -3.57 -5.12 -2.59
C VAL A 47 -3.39 -5.95 -1.32
N LEU A 48 -3.11 -5.31 -0.18
CA LEU A 48 -3.00 -5.98 1.13
C LEU A 48 -4.20 -5.70 2.04
N ASP A 49 -5.22 -5.03 1.53
CA ASP A 49 -6.42 -4.60 2.23
C ASP A 49 -6.15 -3.99 3.61
N LEU A 50 -5.18 -3.08 3.62
CA LEU A 50 -4.75 -2.43 4.84
C LEU A 50 -5.75 -1.31 5.21
N PRO A 51 -6.20 -1.26 6.48
CA PRO A 51 -7.29 -0.38 6.91
C PRO A 51 -6.98 1.13 6.86
N TRP A 52 -5.73 1.55 7.05
CA TRP A 52 -5.36 2.97 6.99
C TRP A 52 -4.67 3.30 5.67
N THR A 53 -5.05 4.41 5.03
CA THR A 53 -4.36 4.93 3.85
C THR A 53 -4.00 6.40 4.03
N TYR A 54 -2.78 6.75 3.63
CA TYR A 54 -2.16 8.06 3.75
C TYR A 54 -1.78 8.58 2.36
N GLU A 55 -2.24 9.79 2.06
CA GLU A 55 -1.92 10.47 0.81
C GLU A 55 -0.93 11.61 1.00
N THR A 56 -0.25 11.97 -0.08
CA THR A 56 0.65 13.14 -0.14
C THR A 56 -0.05 14.48 0.13
N SER A 57 -1.36 14.54 -0.08
CA SER A 57 -2.23 15.69 0.23
C SER A 57 -2.40 15.90 1.73
N GLY A 58 -2.04 14.92 2.56
CA GLY A 58 -2.37 14.87 3.99
C GLY A 58 -3.75 14.27 4.26
N ALA A 59 -4.48 13.84 3.23
CA ALA A 59 -5.71 13.07 3.42
C ALA A 59 -5.37 11.71 4.04
N ILE A 60 -6.11 11.36 5.08
CA ILE A 60 -6.06 10.06 5.74
C ILE A 60 -7.43 9.42 5.50
N LYS A 61 -7.42 8.22 4.91
CA LYS A 61 -8.60 7.37 4.84
C LYS A 61 -8.52 6.39 6.00
N GLU A 62 -9.42 6.57 6.95
CA GLU A 62 -9.61 5.66 8.08
C GLU A 62 -10.60 4.56 7.70
N PRO A 63 -10.54 3.38 8.34
CA PRO A 63 -11.52 2.33 8.11
C PRO A 63 -12.94 2.83 8.43
N ASP A 64 -13.91 2.49 7.58
CA ASP A 64 -15.28 3.01 7.62
C ASP A 64 -15.97 2.80 9.00
N ASP A 65 -15.58 1.74 9.71
CA ASP A 65 -16.13 1.38 11.02
C ASP A 65 -15.66 2.29 12.17
N LEU A 66 -14.58 3.08 12.01
CA LEU A 66 -14.18 4.13 12.96
C LEU A 66 -14.91 5.46 12.72
N GLN A 67 -15.62 5.58 11.58
CA GLN A 67 -16.33 6.80 11.20
C GLN A 67 -17.79 6.82 11.70
N GLY A 68 -18.26 5.74 12.35
CA GLY A 68 -19.59 5.63 12.98
C GLY A 68 -19.51 5.42 14.49
N GLU A 69 -20.50 5.93 15.24
CA GLU A 69 -20.59 5.68 16.68
C GLU A 69 -20.76 4.18 16.94
N ALA A 70 -19.76 3.56 17.56
CA ALA A 70 -19.75 2.14 17.87
C ALA A 70 -20.95 1.78 18.75
N GLU A 71 -21.89 0.99 18.21
CA GLU A 71 -22.82 0.25 19.05
C GLU A 71 -21.99 -0.83 19.78
N ASP A 72 -21.92 -0.71 21.11
CA ASP A 72 -21.17 -1.57 22.02
C ASP A 72 -21.56 -3.05 21.88
N GLU A 73 -20.94 -3.76 20.94
CA GLU A 73 -20.91 -5.22 20.96
C GLU A 73 -19.44 -5.67 21.00
N ALA A 74 -19.07 -6.37 22.06
CA ALA A 74 -17.75 -6.95 22.23
C ALA A 74 -17.52 -8.02 21.16
N VAL A 75 -17.04 -7.60 19.98
CA VAL A 75 -16.66 -8.49 18.89
C VAL A 75 -15.41 -9.25 19.33
N ALA A 76 -15.48 -10.58 19.35
CA ALA A 76 -14.35 -11.45 19.65
C ALA A 76 -13.14 -11.08 18.75
N ILE A 77 -11.92 -11.12 19.29
CA ILE A 77 -10.70 -10.69 18.57
C ILE A 77 -10.58 -11.33 17.18
N ASP A 78 -10.95 -12.61 17.00
CA ASP A 78 -10.96 -13.29 15.70
C ASP A 78 -12.00 -12.72 14.72
N ALA A 79 -13.17 -12.34 15.21
CA ALA A 79 -14.20 -11.67 14.42
C ALA A 79 -13.81 -10.21 14.12
N HIS A 80 -13.04 -9.57 15.00
CA HIS A 80 -12.47 -8.24 14.79
C HIS A 80 -11.31 -8.30 13.77
N GLN A 81 -10.43 -9.29 13.82
CA GLN A 81 -9.37 -9.47 12.81
C GLN A 81 -9.95 -9.79 11.42
N LYS A 82 -10.96 -10.66 11.34
CA LYS A 82 -11.62 -11.00 10.06
C LYS A 82 -12.41 -9.84 9.47
N ARG A 83 -13.01 -9.00 10.31
CA ARG A 83 -13.86 -7.90 9.87
C ARG A 83 -13.08 -6.62 9.59
N PHE A 84 -11.96 -6.41 10.29
CA PHE A 84 -11.19 -5.17 10.23
C PHE A 84 -9.81 -5.34 9.56
N LYS A 85 -9.46 -6.56 9.13
CA LYS A 85 -8.14 -6.91 8.54
C LYS A 85 -6.96 -6.36 9.36
N TRP A 86 -7.18 -6.29 10.66
CA TRP A 86 -6.24 -5.73 11.63
C TRP A 86 -5.17 -6.75 11.95
N SER A 87 -3.91 -6.34 11.92
CA SER A 87 -2.76 -7.18 12.25
C SER A 87 -1.97 -6.58 13.41
N PRO A 88 -1.53 -7.39 14.40
CA PRO A 88 -0.62 -6.94 15.44
C PRO A 88 0.83 -6.74 14.93
N ALA A 89 1.08 -7.04 13.65
CA ALA A 89 2.33 -6.74 12.96
C ALA A 89 2.32 -5.32 12.38
N ASP A 90 3.50 -4.73 12.26
CA ASP A 90 3.73 -3.44 11.59
C ASP A 90 3.83 -3.67 10.09
N VAL A 91 2.70 -3.52 9.39
CA VAL A 91 2.63 -3.73 7.94
C VAL A 91 2.42 -2.40 7.27
N ILE A 92 3.28 -2.10 6.30
CA ILE A 92 3.26 -0.90 5.49
C ILE A 92 3.29 -1.31 4.03
N SER A 93 2.37 -0.76 3.24
CA SER A 93 2.32 -0.96 1.80
C SER A 93 2.49 0.39 1.11
N LEU A 94 3.39 0.45 0.14
CA LEU A 94 3.52 1.58 -0.77
C LEU A 94 3.06 1.16 -2.16
N SER A 95 2.11 1.91 -2.72
CA SER A 95 1.56 1.65 -4.06
C SER A 95 1.41 2.93 -4.88
N GLY A 96 1.28 2.78 -6.19
CA GLY A 96 1.12 3.89 -7.14
C GLY A 96 -0.26 3.88 -7.78
N CYS A 97 -1.11 4.83 -7.42
CA CYS A 97 -2.42 5.03 -8.04
C CYS A 97 -2.33 5.98 -9.24
N ARG A 98 -3.07 5.70 -10.34
CA ARG A 98 -3.22 6.64 -11.47
C ARG A 98 -4.50 7.45 -11.30
N ASP A 99 -4.44 8.76 -11.58
CA ASP A 99 -5.61 9.66 -11.48
C ASP A 99 -6.62 9.53 -12.64
N SER A 100 -6.22 8.97 -13.78
CA SER A 100 -7.07 8.91 -14.97
C SER A 100 -7.12 7.49 -15.54
N GLN A 101 -8.35 6.99 -15.67
CA GLN A 101 -8.71 5.70 -16.28
C GLN A 101 -8.38 5.68 -17.78
N THR A 102 -7.11 5.59 -18.14
CA THR A 102 -6.76 5.09 -19.46
C THR A 102 -5.59 4.15 -19.32
N SER A 103 -5.92 2.87 -19.33
CA SER A 103 -5.05 1.74 -19.68
C SER A 103 -4.64 1.88 -21.15
N ALA A 104 -3.99 2.98 -21.50
CA ALA A 104 -3.20 3.05 -22.70
C ALA A 104 -1.82 2.61 -22.25
N ASP A 105 -1.40 1.47 -22.77
CA ASP A 105 -0.07 0.89 -22.64
C ASP A 105 0.97 1.99 -22.44
N ALA A 106 1.47 2.11 -21.21
CA ALA A 106 2.65 2.92 -20.98
C ALA A 106 3.82 2.16 -21.59
N GLN A 107 3.93 2.21 -22.92
CA GLN A 107 5.13 1.83 -23.62
C GLN A 107 6.19 2.86 -23.27
N PHE A 108 7.03 2.51 -22.31
CA PHE A 108 8.31 3.18 -22.15
C PHE A 108 9.16 2.90 -23.38
N GLY A 109 9.99 3.86 -23.78
CA GLY A 109 11.07 3.67 -24.75
C GLY A 109 12.12 2.66 -24.30
N GLY A 110 11.73 1.40 -24.09
CA GLY A 110 12.60 0.28 -23.71
C GLY A 110 12.46 -0.27 -22.29
N LEU A 111 11.70 0.33 -21.34
CA LEU A 111 11.60 -0.21 -19.95
C LEU A 111 10.28 0.12 -19.21
N PRO A 112 9.18 -0.64 -19.41
CA PRO A 112 7.88 -0.37 -18.81
C PRO A 112 7.52 -1.22 -17.57
N SER A 113 8.29 -1.08 -16.48
CA SER A 113 7.91 -1.60 -15.16
C SER A 113 8.76 -0.91 -14.09
N GLY A 114 8.17 -0.36 -13.02
CA GLY A 114 8.98 0.08 -11.88
C GLY A 114 8.98 1.57 -11.55
N ALA A 115 7.91 2.34 -11.83
CA ALA A 115 7.94 3.80 -11.61
C ALA A 115 8.00 4.14 -10.11
N LEU A 116 7.20 3.46 -9.30
CA LEU A 116 7.23 3.62 -7.85
C LEU A 116 8.55 3.14 -7.26
N SER A 117 9.03 1.98 -7.71
CA SER A 117 10.32 1.39 -7.31
C SER A 117 11.49 2.29 -7.67
N TYR A 118 11.49 2.83 -8.89
CA TYR A 118 12.46 3.83 -9.33
C TYR A 118 12.46 5.06 -8.42
N ALA A 119 11.29 5.63 -8.13
CA ALA A 119 11.17 6.80 -7.28
C ALA A 119 11.60 6.52 -5.83
N PHE A 120 11.20 5.37 -5.28
CA PHE A 120 11.57 4.90 -3.94
C PHE A 120 13.09 4.77 -3.79
N ILE A 121 13.76 4.08 -4.71
CA ILE A 121 15.23 3.92 -4.69
C ILE A 121 15.93 5.27 -4.77
N ARG A 122 15.45 6.17 -5.64
CA ARG A 122 16.05 7.52 -5.78
C ARG A 122 15.81 8.41 -4.58
N ALA A 123 14.68 8.25 -3.88
CA ALA A 123 14.40 8.96 -2.64
C ALA A 123 15.48 8.65 -1.60
N PHE A 124 15.75 7.36 -1.35
CA PHE A 124 16.80 6.94 -0.40
C PHE A 124 18.22 7.25 -0.86
N ALA A 125 18.48 7.23 -2.17
CA ALA A 125 19.78 7.65 -2.69
C ALA A 125 20.08 9.14 -2.43
N LYS A 126 19.04 9.99 -2.36
CA LYS A 126 19.17 11.43 -2.05
C LYS A 126 19.13 11.72 -0.56
N PHE A 127 18.23 11.05 0.14
CA PHE A 127 17.93 11.30 1.55
C PHE A 127 17.84 9.97 2.29
N PRO A 128 18.93 9.51 2.93
CA PRO A 128 18.96 8.20 3.57
C PRO A 128 18.09 8.14 4.85
N GLN A 129 17.77 9.29 5.43
CA GLN A 129 16.92 9.41 6.62
C GLN A 129 15.79 10.37 6.30
N MET A 130 14.56 9.86 6.39
CA MET A 130 13.34 10.61 6.11
C MET A 130 12.23 10.15 7.05
N THR A 131 11.31 11.04 7.39
CA THR A 131 10.02 10.64 7.97
C THR A 131 9.12 9.98 6.93
N TYR A 132 8.06 9.28 7.35
CA TYR A 132 7.06 8.75 6.42
C TYR A 132 6.49 9.84 5.50
N ALA A 133 6.15 11.01 6.05
CA ALA A 133 5.68 12.15 5.27
C ALA A 133 6.73 12.65 4.26
N GLN A 134 8.00 12.72 4.67
CA GLN A 134 9.09 13.14 3.79
C GLN A 134 9.37 12.13 2.68
N LEU A 135 9.34 10.83 2.99
CA LEU A 135 9.48 9.75 2.02
C LEU A 135 8.40 9.86 0.95
N LEU A 136 7.13 9.94 1.36
CA LEU A 136 6.00 9.99 0.42
C LEU A 136 6.06 11.24 -0.49
N LYS A 137 6.43 12.39 0.07
CA LYS A 137 6.64 13.64 -0.70
C LYS A 137 7.83 13.53 -1.65
N THR A 138 8.91 12.87 -1.25
CA THR A 138 10.11 12.71 -2.08
C THR A 138 9.83 11.77 -3.26
N ILE A 139 9.14 10.66 -3.01
CA ILE A 139 8.67 9.76 -4.07
C ILE A 139 7.78 10.53 -5.05
N LEU A 140 6.79 11.29 -4.58
CA LEU A 140 5.95 12.11 -5.45
C LEU A 140 6.77 13.08 -6.32
N ASN A 141 7.77 13.74 -5.74
CA ASN A 141 8.64 14.65 -6.47
C ASN A 141 9.50 13.95 -7.53
N GLU A 142 9.90 12.70 -7.31
CA GLU A 142 10.62 11.89 -8.31
C GLU A 142 9.74 11.44 -9.48
N LEU A 143 8.45 11.24 -9.20
CA LEU A 143 7.43 10.85 -10.19
C LEU A 143 6.94 12.04 -11.02
N ARG A 144 6.79 13.23 -10.41
CA ARG A 144 6.27 14.45 -11.06
C ARG A 144 6.98 14.77 -12.37
N GLY A 145 6.20 14.98 -13.42
CA GLY A 145 6.69 15.33 -14.76
C GLY A 145 7.28 14.16 -15.56
N LYS A 146 7.28 12.95 -14.99
CA LYS A 146 7.71 11.70 -15.66
C LYS A 146 6.59 10.65 -15.68
N PHE A 147 5.82 10.58 -14.61
CA PHE A 147 4.75 9.61 -14.39
C PHE A 147 3.53 10.31 -13.78
N ASP A 148 2.34 9.85 -14.15
CA ASP A 148 1.06 10.33 -13.60
C ASP A 148 0.63 9.54 -12.36
N GLN A 149 1.52 8.69 -11.82
CA GLN A 149 1.27 7.97 -10.58
C GLN A 149 1.36 8.90 -9.36
N LYS A 150 0.41 8.74 -8.46
CA LYS A 150 0.43 9.29 -7.11
C LYS A 150 0.79 8.18 -6.13
N PRO A 151 1.84 8.36 -5.31
CA PRO A 151 2.18 7.38 -4.29
C PRO A 151 1.16 7.47 -3.15
N GLN A 152 0.76 6.30 -2.67
CA GLN A 152 -0.07 6.11 -1.49
C GLN A 152 0.67 5.18 -0.53
N LEU A 153 0.48 5.41 0.76
CA LEU A 153 0.97 4.54 1.81
C LEU A 153 -0.23 3.97 2.56
N SER A 154 -0.29 2.66 2.74
CA SER A 154 -1.29 2.02 3.57
C SER A 154 -0.66 1.26 4.74
N SER A 155 -1.36 1.13 5.86
CA SER A 155 -0.83 0.47 7.06
C SER A 155 -1.86 -0.36 7.82
N SER A 156 -1.39 -1.39 8.54
CA SER A 156 -2.19 -2.26 9.44
C SER A 156 -2.66 -1.57 10.71
N HIS A 157 -2.09 -0.42 11.06
CA HIS A 157 -2.48 0.40 12.21
C HIS A 157 -2.21 1.89 11.91
N PRO A 158 -2.74 2.84 12.73
CA PRO A 158 -2.37 4.23 12.59
C PRO A 158 -0.85 4.40 12.76
N ILE A 159 -0.23 5.19 11.88
CA ILE A 159 1.18 5.59 11.99
C ILE A 159 1.29 7.11 12.17
N ASP A 160 2.28 7.52 12.96
CA ASP A 160 2.70 8.93 13.03
C ASP A 160 3.59 9.23 11.81
N MET A 161 3.09 10.08 10.92
CA MET A 161 3.78 10.42 9.67
C MET A 161 5.06 11.25 9.88
N ASP A 162 5.29 11.78 11.09
CA ASP A 162 6.51 12.48 11.48
C ASP A 162 7.58 11.54 12.08
N MET A 163 7.25 10.26 12.32
CA MET A 163 8.25 9.25 12.66
C MET A 163 9.17 8.94 11.48
N LEU A 164 10.42 8.59 11.79
CA LEU A 164 11.41 8.15 10.80
C LEU A 164 10.96 6.84 10.16
N PHE A 165 11.03 6.77 8.84
CA PHE A 165 10.90 5.52 8.11
C PHE A 165 12.17 4.71 8.34
N VAL A 166 12.05 3.57 9.03
CA VAL A 166 13.17 2.66 9.31
C VAL A 166 13.15 1.53 8.28
N GLN A 167 14.32 1.26 7.70
CA GLN A 167 14.56 0.21 6.71
C GLN A 167 15.14 -1.05 7.37
#